data_AF-A0A399D248-F1
#
_entry.id   AF-A0A399D248-F1
#
_cell.length_a   1.000
_cell.length_b   1.000
_cell.length_c   1.000
_cell.angle_alpha   90.00
_cell.angle_beta   90.00
_cell.angle_gamma   90.00
#
_symmetry.space_group_name_H-M   'P 1'
#
loop_
_entity.id
_entity.type
_entity.pdbx_description
1 polymer ?
#
loop_
_entity_poly.entity_id
_entity_poly.type
_entity_poly.pdbx_seq_one_letter_code
_entity_poly.pdbx_strand_id
1 'polypeptide(L)' 'MIGGKKKEKLYPCKNCGFIFSNLDAERVCSNCFACTGCEIYNCPSCGEEVVVKPIKAASFDK' A
#
# COMPACT_ATOMS: atom_id res chain seq x y z
N MET A 1 2.10 -26.50 1.42
CA MET A 1 3.46 -26.00 1.15
C MET A 1 3.39 -24.49 0.94
N ILE A 2 4.40 -23.77 1.47
CA ILE A 2 4.73 -22.35 1.26
C ILE A 2 3.66 -21.29 1.57
N GLY A 3 3.32 -21.19 2.87
CA GLY A 3 2.91 -19.91 3.45
C GLY A 3 4.10 -18.96 3.43
N GLY A 4 4.32 -18.26 2.31
CA GLY A 4 5.32 -17.21 2.21
C GLY A 4 5.05 -16.18 3.30
N LYS A 5 5.89 -16.15 4.34
CA LYS A 5 5.81 -15.15 5.41
C LYS A 5 6.03 -13.77 4.78
N LYS A 6 4.94 -13.10 4.40
CA LYS A 6 4.96 -11.69 4.03
C LYS A 6 5.39 -10.95 5.31
N LYS A 7 6.50 -10.21 5.26
CA LYS A 7 6.95 -9.43 6.42
C LYS A 7 5.84 -8.46 6.80
N GLU A 8 5.38 -8.52 8.04
CA GLU A 8 4.47 -7.53 8.58
C GLU A 8 5.14 -6.15 8.56
N LYS A 9 4.41 -5.16 8.05
CA LYS A 9 4.80 -3.77 8.03
C LYS A 9 3.61 -2.95 8.46
N LEU A 10 3.86 -2.04 9.40
CA LEU A 10 2.87 -1.12 9.93
C LEU A 10 2.85 0.16 9.08
N TYR A 11 1.65 0.61 8.73
CA TYR A 11 1.41 1.82 7.98
C TYR A 11 0.44 2.72 8.74
N PRO A 12 0.80 4.00 8.94
CA PRO A 12 -0.12 4.97 9.51
C PRO A 12 -1.07 5.51 8.42
N CYS A 13 -2.37 5.51 8.71
CA CYS A 13 -3.36 6.22 7.92
C CYS A 13 -3.21 7.73 8.16
N LYS A 14 -3.06 8.51 7.09
CA LYS A 14 -2.96 9.98 7.18
C LYS A 14 -4.28 10.67 7.52
N ASN A 15 -5.42 10.02 7.26
CA ASN A 15 -6.73 10.61 7.52
C ASN A 15 -7.16 10.44 8.98
N CYS A 16 -7.22 9.20 9.48
CA CYS A 16 -7.67 8.94 10.85
C CYS A 16 -6.53 8.76 11.87
N GLY A 17 -5.27 8.68 11.43
CA GLY A 17 -4.13 8.41 12.31
C GLY A 17 -3.99 6.95 12.76
N PHE A 18 -4.89 6.06 12.33
CA PHE A 18 -4.85 4.65 12.70
C PHE A 18 -3.64 3.94 12.07
N ILE A 19 -2.91 3.17 12.89
CA ILE A 19 -1.77 2.37 12.44
C ILE A 19 -2.24 0.93 12.22
N PHE A 20 -2.04 0.40 11.02
CA PHE A 20 -2.45 -0.95 10.66
C PHE A 20 -1.33 -1.71 9.95
N SER A 21 -1.41 -3.04 9.95
CA SER A 21 -0.43 -3.92 9.29
C SER A 21 -0.85 -4.21 7.85
N ASN A 22 0.09 -4.42 6.91
CA ASN A 22 -0.26 -4.94 5.57
C ASN A 22 -0.90 -6.34 5.57
N LEU A 23 -0.83 -7.04 6.70
CA LEU A 23 -1.47 -8.33 6.89
C LEU A 23 -2.94 -8.18 7.31
N ASP A 24 -3.28 -7.03 7.90
CA ASP A 24 -4.60 -6.72 8.43
C ASP A 24 -5.42 -5.88 7.43
N ALA A 25 -4.75 -5.00 6.68
CA ALA A 25 -5.39 -4.22 5.64
C ALA A 25 -5.57 -5.00 4.32
N GLU A 26 -6.71 -4.76 3.67
CA GLU A 26 -6.99 -5.26 2.34
C GLU A 26 -6.17 -4.47 1.32
N ARG A 27 -5.41 -5.21 0.51
CA ARG A 27 -4.58 -4.62 -0.51
C ARG A 27 -5.39 -4.44 -1.79
N VAL A 28 -5.82 -3.20 -2.03
CA VAL A 28 -6.64 -2.82 -3.19
C VAL A 28 -5.82 -2.87 -4.48
N CYS A 29 -4.54 -2.50 -4.42
CA CYS A 29 -3.65 -2.59 -5.57
C CYS A 29 -2.33 -3.27 -5.19
N SER A 30 -2.10 -4.44 -5.80
CA SER A 30 -0.80 -5.12 -5.83
C SER A 30 -0.31 -5.09 -7.26
N ASN A 31 0.79 -4.40 -7.55
CA ASN A 31 1.57 -4.74 -8.75
C ASN A 31 0.90 -4.47 -10.12
N CYS A 32 0.25 -3.32 -10.32
CA CYS A 32 0.23 -2.82 -11.71
C CYS A 32 1.63 -2.30 -12.05
N PHE A 33 2.50 -3.25 -12.44
CA PHE A 33 3.80 -2.99 -13.06
C PHE A 33 3.63 -2.11 -14.31
N ALA A 34 2.48 -2.23 -14.98
CA ALA A 34 2.08 -1.39 -16.11
C ALA A 34 1.60 0.03 -15.73
N CYS A 35 1.15 0.27 -14.48
CA CYS A 35 0.66 1.59 -14.08
C CYS A 35 1.74 2.43 -13.42
N THR A 36 2.46 1.91 -12.41
CA THR A 36 3.43 2.73 -11.64
C THR A 36 4.20 2.01 -10.53
N GLY A 37 3.92 0.73 -10.24
CA GLY A 37 4.55 0.03 -9.10
C GLY A 37 4.05 0.49 -7.73
N CYS A 38 2.82 1.01 -7.65
CA CYS A 38 2.19 1.41 -6.39
C CYS A 38 1.65 0.21 -5.60
N GLU A 39 1.65 0.35 -4.28
CA GLU A 39 1.03 -0.58 -3.34
C GLU A 39 0.04 0.23 -2.49
N ILE A 40 -1.25 -0.07 -2.62
CA ILE A 40 -2.35 0.67 -1.98
C ILE A 40 -3.09 -0.29 -1.04
N TYR A 41 -3.34 0.17 0.17
CA TYR A 41 -4.07 -0.55 1.22
C TYR A 41 -5.29 0.25 1.65
N ASN A 42 -6.41 -0.39 1.90
CA ASN A 42 -7.52 0.29 2.57
C ASN A 42 -7.25 0.36 4.08
N CYS A 43 -7.58 1.48 4.71
CA CYS A 43 -7.54 1.58 6.15
C CYS A 43 -8.71 0.77 6.74
N PRO A 44 -8.48 -0.20 7.63
CA PRO A 44 -9.57 -0.98 8.23
C PRO A 44 -10.44 -0.16 9.19
N SER A 45 -9.93 0.98 9.68
CA SER A 45 -10.66 1.83 10.62
C SER A 45 -11.58 2.86 9.94
N CYS A 46 -11.15 3.46 8.83
CA CYS A 46 -11.89 4.54 8.16
C CYS A 46 -12.21 4.27 6.68
N GLY A 47 -11.66 3.22 6.08
CA GLY A 47 -11.83 2.89 4.66
C GLY A 47 -10.93 3.68 3.70
N GLU A 48 -10.16 4.65 4.18
CA GLU A 48 -9.29 5.49 3.34
C GLU A 48 -8.19 4.69 2.64
N GLU A 49 -7.91 5.01 1.37
CA GLU A 49 -6.83 4.42 0.60
C GLU A 49 -5.46 4.98 1.01
N VAL A 50 -4.57 4.11 1.48
CA VAL A 50 -3.21 4.43 1.92
C VAL A 50 -2.21 3.90 0.90
N VAL A 51 -1.57 4.83 0.19
CA VAL A 51 -0.52 4.54 -0.80
C VAL A 51 0.83 4.42 -0.08
N VAL A 52 1.40 3.21 -0.08
CA VAL A 52 2.63 2.87 0.64
C VAL A 52 3.89 3.03 -0.20
N LYS A 53 3.79 2.80 -1.52
CA LYS A 53 4.89 2.99 -2.45
C LYS A 53 4.54 4.06 -3.47
N PRO A 54 5.36 5.11 -3.61
CA PRO A 54 5.06 6.19 -4.52
C PRO A 54 5.25 5.75 -5.97
N ILE A 55 4.40 6.30 -6.82
CA ILE A 55 4.69 6.59 -8.22
C ILE A 55 6.07 7.23 -8.27
N LYS A 56 7.04 6.58 -8.92
CA LYS A 56 8.35 7.19 -9.17
C LYS A 56 8.10 8.43 -10.03
N ALA A 57 8.02 9.59 -9.39
CA ALA A 57 8.14 10.88 -10.07
C ALA A 57 9.60 11.04 -10.48
N ALA A 58 9.97 10.42 -11.59
CA ALA A 58 11.17 10.77 -12.34
C ALA A 58 10.72 10.93 -13.78
N SER A 59 10.18 12.13 -14.04
CA SER A 59 10.43 12.90 -15.25
C SER A 59 10.45 12.13 -16.57
N PHE A 60 9.31 12.18 -17.27
CA PHE A 60 9.36 12.29 -18.72
C PHE A 60 9.72 13.76 -19.02
N ASP A 61 11.02 14.09 -18.95
CA ASP A 61 11.53 15.27 -19.64
C ASP A 61 11.57 14.88 -21.12
N LYS A 62 10.72 15.53 -21.91
CA LYS A 62 10.65 15.35 -23.37
C LYS A 62 11.79 16.07 -24.06
#